data_AF-R9LRL1-F1
#
_entry.id   AF-R9LRL1-F1
#
_cell.length_a   1.000
_cell.length_b   1.000
_cell.length_c   1.000
_cell.angle_alpha   90.00
_cell.angle_beta   90.00
_cell.angle_gamma   90.00
#
_symmetry.space_group_name_H-M   'P 1'
#
loop_
_entity.id
_entity.type
_entity.pdbx_description
1 polymer ?
#
loop_
_entity_poly.entity_id
_entity_poly.type
_entity_poly.pdbx_seq_one_letter_code
_entity_poly.pdbx_strand_id
1 'polypeptide(L)'
;MKKYDLLRSGERIIRVLEVQVDRVLVIDCIKRTMPVWVNTAELQSYSECTTSEMSEVTGVVPVGVDDLDADQRKTMYERYTTIAPVLSFVADDRMRSQLICSAAEEYGVSKATVRSYLCLYLAYMDVTVLASRRREDKRDLTQDEKNMRWALNKFFYTTKKQSLRTV
;
A
#
# COMPACT_ATOMS: atom_id res chain seq x y z
N MET A 1 0.16 -25.29 1.26
CA MET A 1 -0.47 -23.98 1.04
C MET A 1 -1.83 -23.94 1.71
N LYS A 2 -2.04 -22.95 2.56
CA LYS A 2 -3.27 -22.65 3.28
C LYS A 2 -3.69 -21.21 2.97
N LYS A 3 -4.93 -20.89 3.30
CA LYS A 3 -5.45 -19.53 3.19
C LYS A 3 -4.63 -18.59 4.08
N TYR A 4 -4.25 -17.44 3.55
CA TYR A 4 -3.41 -16.40 4.17
C TYR A 4 -1.91 -16.69 4.28
N ASP A 5 -1.42 -17.79 3.69
CA ASP A 5 0.02 -18.02 3.58
C ASP A 5 0.68 -16.88 2.79
N LEU A 6 1.84 -16.46 3.29
CA LEU A 6 2.76 -15.56 2.59
C LEU A 6 3.81 -16.41 1.88
N LEU A 7 3.96 -16.17 0.59
CA LEU A 7 4.81 -16.95 -0.29
C LEU A 7 5.76 -16.03 -1.04
N ARG A 8 7.01 -16.45 -1.19
CA ARG A 8 8.06 -15.69 -1.87
C ARG A 8 8.69 -16.50 -3.00
N SER A 9 8.95 -15.81 -4.10
CA SER A 9 9.80 -16.31 -5.19
C SER A 9 10.63 -15.14 -5.74
N GLY A 10 11.94 -15.16 -5.46
CA GLY A 10 12.84 -14.06 -5.80
C GLY A 10 12.42 -12.72 -5.15
N GLU A 11 12.08 -11.75 -5.99
CA GLU A 11 11.57 -10.42 -5.59
C GLU A 11 10.05 -10.36 -5.44
N ARG A 12 9.31 -11.41 -5.82
CA ARG A 12 7.85 -11.42 -5.70
C ARG A 12 7.44 -11.99 -4.36
N ILE A 13 6.62 -11.23 -3.63
CA ILE A 13 5.95 -11.69 -2.42
C ILE A 13 4.45 -11.67 -2.71
N ILE A 14 3.80 -12.80 -2.52
CA ILE A 14 2.36 -12.94 -2.72
C ILE A 14 1.70 -13.44 -1.44
N ARG A 15 0.42 -13.08 -1.27
CA ARG A 15 -0.43 -13.66 -0.23
C ARG A 15 -1.56 -14.46 -0.84
N VAL A 16 -1.80 -15.64 -0.28
CA VAL A 16 -2.93 -16.51 -0.64
C VAL A 16 -4.20 -15.97 0.00
N LEU A 17 -5.22 -15.66 -0.80
CA LEU A 17 -6.51 -15.16 -0.33
C LEU A 17 -7.61 -16.21 -0.38
N GLU A 18 -7.56 -17.13 -1.33
CA GLU A 18 -8.48 -18.27 -1.42
C GLU A 18 -7.82 -19.43 -2.13
N VAL A 19 -8.14 -20.66 -1.71
CA VAL A 19 -7.64 -21.90 -2.30
C VAL A 19 -8.83 -22.69 -2.84
N GLN A 20 -8.81 -22.98 -4.13
CA GLN A 20 -9.71 -23.93 -4.79
C GLN A 20 -8.88 -25.11 -5.32
N VAL A 21 -9.52 -26.12 -5.89
CA VAL A 21 -8.85 -27.38 -6.31
C VAL A 21 -7.73 -27.11 -7.31
N ASP A 22 -8.01 -26.37 -8.38
CA ASP A 22 -7.07 -26.17 -9.50
C ASP A 22 -6.43 -24.78 -9.53
N ARG A 23 -6.91 -23.86 -8.69
CA ARG A 23 -6.51 -22.45 -8.72
C ARG A 23 -6.51 -21.83 -7.35
N VAL A 24 -5.66 -20.81 -7.21
CA VAL A 24 -5.47 -20.06 -5.97
C VAL A 24 -5.64 -18.57 -6.28
N LEU A 25 -6.40 -17.87 -5.46
CA LEU A 25 -6.53 -16.42 -5.54
C LEU A 25 -5.38 -15.80 -4.75
N VAL A 26 -4.57 -14.97 -5.41
CA VAL A 26 -3.39 -14.37 -4.80
C VAL A 26 -3.34 -12.86 -5.03
N ILE A 27 -2.66 -12.15 -4.12
CA ILE A 27 -2.33 -10.74 -4.26
C ILE A 27 -0.81 -10.56 -4.23
N ASP A 28 -0.27 -9.72 -5.11
CA ASP A 28 1.13 -9.27 -5.06
C ASP A 28 1.27 -8.22 -3.94
N CYS A 29 1.99 -8.55 -2.87
CA CYS A 29 2.13 -7.71 -1.68
C CYS A 29 2.99 -6.46 -1.91
N ILE A 30 3.80 -6.44 -2.97
CA ILE A 30 4.70 -5.33 -3.30
C ILE A 30 3.98 -4.36 -4.23
N LYS A 31 3.49 -4.88 -5.37
CA LYS A 31 2.78 -4.07 -6.38
C LYS A 31 1.38 -3.68 -5.91
N ARG A 32 0.77 -4.48 -5.02
CA ARG A 32 -0.59 -4.27 -4.49
C ARG A 32 -1.61 -4.10 -5.61
N THR A 33 -1.49 -4.94 -6.64
CA THR A 33 -2.47 -5.04 -7.72
C THR A 33 -3.69 -5.84 -7.25
N MET A 34 -4.84 -5.66 -7.92
CA MET A 34 -6.05 -6.43 -7.60
C MET A 34 -5.79 -7.95 -7.62
N PRO A 35 -6.43 -8.73 -6.73
CA PRO A 35 -6.19 -10.16 -6.67
C PRO A 35 -6.56 -10.91 -7.94
N VAL A 36 -5.71 -11.87 -8.30
CA VAL A 36 -5.83 -12.69 -9.52
C VAL A 36 -5.83 -14.18 -9.19
N TRP A 37 -6.57 -14.94 -9.98
CA TRP A 37 -6.55 -16.40 -9.94
C TRP A 37 -5.35 -16.92 -10.73
N VAL A 38 -4.54 -17.77 -10.12
CA VAL A 38 -3.40 -18.45 -10.73
C VAL A 38 -3.52 -19.96 -10.56
N ASN A 39 -2.90 -20.75 -11.43
CA ASN A 39 -2.91 -22.20 -11.28
C ASN A 39 -2.07 -22.61 -10.06
N THR A 40 -2.53 -23.59 -9.27
CA THR A 40 -1.78 -24.10 -8.12
C THR A 40 -0.37 -24.58 -8.49
N ALA A 41 -0.18 -25.09 -9.71
CA ALA A 41 1.13 -25.52 -10.22
C ALA A 41 2.14 -24.38 -10.37
N GLU A 42 1.69 -23.15 -10.67
CA GLU A 42 2.58 -21.97 -10.79
C GLU A 42 3.20 -21.57 -9.45
N LEU A 43 2.62 -22.03 -8.34
CA LEU A 43 3.05 -21.68 -6.99
C LEU A 43 3.99 -22.71 -6.36
N GLN A 44 4.33 -23.80 -7.07
CA GLN A 44 5.22 -24.86 -6.57
C GLN A 44 6.65 -24.36 -6.29
N SER A 45 7.12 -23.34 -7.01
CA SER A 45 8.46 -22.76 -6.84
C SER A 45 8.53 -21.71 -5.73
N TYR A 46 7.41 -21.42 -5.06
CA TYR A 46 7.38 -20.43 -4.00
C TYR A 46 7.69 -21.08 -2.64
N SER A 47 8.48 -20.40 -1.82
CA SER A 47 8.75 -20.78 -0.44
C SER A 47 7.90 -19.95 0.52
N GLU A 48 7.67 -20.45 1.74
CA GLU A 48 7.04 -19.65 2.79
C GLU A 48 7.89 -18.43 3.14
N CYS A 49 7.20 -17.35 3.52
CA CYS A 49 7.78 -16.05 3.87
C CYS A 49 7.08 -15.52 5.12
N THR A 50 7.82 -14.82 5.96
CA THR A 50 7.30 -14.18 7.18
C THR A 50 6.81 -12.76 6.90
N THR A 51 5.97 -12.24 7.80
CA THR A 51 5.53 -10.83 7.77
C THR A 51 6.71 -9.86 7.97
N SER A 52 7.77 -10.27 8.70
CA SER A 52 8.98 -9.45 8.88
C SER A 52 9.70 -9.23 7.56
N GLU A 53 9.98 -10.30 6.82
CA GLU A 53 10.64 -10.23 5.52
C GLU A 53 9.84 -9.40 4.50
N MET A 54 8.50 -9.50 4.54
CA MET A 54 7.64 -8.66 3.73
C MET A 54 7.73 -7.18 4.12
N SER A 55 7.74 -6.88 5.42
CA SER A 55 7.86 -5.51 5.95
C SER A 55 9.20 -4.88 5.57
N GLU A 56 10.29 -5.66 5.61
CA GLU A 56 11.63 -5.23 5.19
C GLU A 56 11.67 -4.86 3.70
N VAL A 57 11.08 -5.66 2.83
CA VAL A 57 11.05 -5.39 1.38
C VAL A 57 10.17 -4.19 1.04
N THR A 58 9.05 -4.02 1.74
CA THR A 58 8.06 -2.98 1.43
C THR A 58 8.32 -1.65 2.15
N GLY A 59 9.15 -1.64 3.19
CA GLY A 59 9.33 -0.48 4.07
C GLY A 59 8.05 -0.11 4.84
N VAL A 60 7.14 -1.07 5.02
CA VAL A 60 5.89 -0.87 5.77
C VAL A 60 5.94 -1.71 7.03
N VAL A 61 6.12 -1.02 8.15
CA VAL A 61 5.93 -1.60 9.47
C VAL A 61 4.54 -1.19 9.95
N PRO A 62 3.61 -2.13 10.18
CA PRO A 62 2.35 -1.85 10.84
C PRO A 62 2.62 -1.21 12.20
N VAL A 63 2.00 -0.06 12.45
CA VAL A 63 2.11 0.64 13.73
C VAL A 63 1.19 -0.07 14.72
N GLY A 64 1.63 -0.26 15.97
CA GLY A 64 0.79 -0.83 17.01
C GLY A 64 -0.49 0.01 17.20
N VAL A 65 -1.62 -0.64 17.46
CA VAL A 65 -2.91 0.07 17.66
C VAL A 65 -2.80 1.12 18.77
N ASP A 66 -2.00 0.83 19.80
CA ASP A 66 -1.76 1.70 20.96
C ASP A 66 -0.94 2.94 20.63
N ASP A 67 -0.16 2.91 19.55
CA ASP A 67 0.67 4.03 19.09
C ASP A 67 -0.09 5.00 18.16
N LEU A 68 -1.31 4.65 17.75
CA LEU A 68 -2.15 5.49 16.89
C LEU A 68 -2.88 6.55 17.72
N ASP A 69 -2.78 7.81 17.30
CA ASP A 69 -3.58 8.89 17.86
C ASP A 69 -5.07 8.80 17.44
N ALA A 70 -5.92 9.63 18.05
CA ALA A 70 -7.36 9.58 17.83
C ALA A 70 -7.75 9.83 16.36
N ASP A 71 -7.06 10.73 15.67
CA ASP A 71 -7.32 11.07 14.27
C ASP A 71 -6.88 9.95 13.32
N GLN A 72 -5.74 9.31 13.62
CA GLN A 72 -5.27 8.13 12.91
C GLN A 72 -6.23 6.95 13.08
N ARG A 73 -6.70 6.68 14.31
CA ARG A 73 -7.69 5.63 14.59
C ARG A 73 -9.00 5.88 13.86
N LYS A 74 -9.48 7.12 13.87
CA LYS A 74 -10.69 7.52 13.13
C LYS A 74 -10.51 7.24 11.63
N THR A 75 -9.43 7.74 11.04
CA THR A 75 -9.13 7.53 9.61
C THR A 75 -8.99 6.05 9.26
N MET A 76 -8.34 5.28 10.12
CA MET A 76 -8.16 3.83 9.97
C MET A 76 -9.51 3.11 9.88
N TYR A 77 -10.43 3.38 10.83
CA TYR A 77 -11.75 2.77 10.83
C TYR A 77 -12.61 3.23 9.65
N GLU A 78 -12.59 4.52 9.28
CA GLU A 78 -13.32 5.03 8.11
C GLU A 78 -12.90 4.31 6.81
N ARG A 79 -11.58 4.16 6.60
CA ARG A 79 -11.03 3.45 5.44
C ARG A 79 -11.37 1.97 5.45
N TYR A 80 -11.33 1.33 6.63
CA TYR A 80 -11.72 -0.07 6.77
C TYR A 80 -13.21 -0.26 6.45
N THR A 81 -14.08 0.59 7.00
CA THR A 81 -15.53 0.57 6.73
C THR A 81 -15.82 0.70 5.24
N THR A 82 -15.07 1.54 4.52
CA THR A 82 -15.21 1.70 3.05
C THR A 82 -15.00 0.38 2.30
N ILE A 83 -14.07 -0.48 2.75
CA ILE A 83 -13.72 -1.72 2.05
C ILE A 83 -14.40 -2.97 2.63
N ALA A 84 -14.94 -2.89 3.85
CA ALA A 84 -15.52 -4.03 4.56
C ALA A 84 -16.59 -4.80 3.75
N PRO A 85 -17.51 -4.15 3.01
CA PRO A 85 -18.47 -4.87 2.16
C PRO A 85 -17.78 -5.68 1.05
N VAL A 86 -16.67 -5.16 0.50
CA VAL A 86 -15.92 -5.80 -0.59
C VAL A 86 -15.18 -7.05 -0.09
N LEU A 87 -14.74 -7.08 1.17
CA LEU A 87 -13.95 -8.17 1.76
C LEU A 87 -14.68 -9.52 1.71
N SER A 88 -15.99 -9.51 1.90
CA SER A 88 -16.83 -10.72 1.85
C SER A 88 -16.90 -11.36 0.46
N PHE A 89 -16.60 -10.61 -0.60
CA PHE A 89 -16.73 -11.04 -1.99
C PHE A 89 -15.42 -10.90 -2.77
N VAL A 90 -14.27 -10.95 -2.10
CA VAL A 90 -12.95 -10.76 -2.75
C VAL A 90 -12.68 -11.76 -3.87
N ALA A 91 -13.25 -12.96 -3.79
CA ALA A 91 -13.07 -14.01 -4.80
C ALA A 91 -14.01 -13.91 -6.01
N ASP A 92 -15.18 -13.27 -5.86
CA ASP A 92 -16.13 -13.05 -6.94
C ASP A 92 -15.81 -11.73 -7.65
N ASP A 93 -15.22 -11.82 -8.84
CA ASP A 93 -14.78 -10.63 -9.58
C ASP A 93 -15.91 -9.67 -9.94
N ARG A 94 -17.11 -10.20 -10.23
CA ARG A 94 -18.27 -9.39 -10.61
C ARG A 94 -18.82 -8.65 -9.40
N MET A 95 -19.06 -9.36 -8.30
CA MET A 95 -19.55 -8.76 -7.07
C MET A 95 -18.53 -7.78 -6.49
N ARG A 96 -17.25 -8.15 -6.47
CA ARG A 96 -16.15 -7.27 -6.05
C ARG A 96 -16.14 -5.97 -6.83
N SER A 97 -16.25 -6.03 -8.16
CA SER A 97 -16.27 -4.84 -9.02
C SER A 97 -17.48 -3.96 -8.78
N GLN A 98 -18.66 -4.55 -8.58
CA GLN A 98 -19.89 -3.82 -8.24
C GLN A 98 -19.77 -3.12 -6.89
N LEU A 99 -19.33 -3.83 -5.85
CA LEU A 99 -19.19 -3.29 -4.49
C LEU A 99 -18.11 -2.20 -4.42
N ILE A 100 -17.02 -2.30 -5.20
CA ILE A 100 -16.04 -1.21 -5.33
C ILE A 100 -16.69 0.04 -5.92
N CYS A 101 -17.60 -0.10 -6.90
CA CYS A 101 -18.30 1.05 -7.47
C CYS A 101 -19.27 1.66 -6.45
N SER A 102 -20.08 0.83 -5.78
CA SER A 102 -21.02 1.29 -4.76
C SER A 102 -20.32 1.98 -3.59
N ALA A 103 -19.22 1.41 -3.08
CA ALA A 103 -18.44 2.03 -2.01
C ALA A 103 -17.78 3.35 -2.46
N ALA A 104 -17.33 3.45 -3.70
CA ALA A 104 -16.80 4.71 -4.23
C ALA A 104 -17.86 5.82 -4.24
N GLU A 105 -19.09 5.48 -4.65
CA GLU A 105 -20.23 6.41 -4.69
C GLU A 105 -20.72 6.78 -3.28
N GLU A 106 -20.89 5.80 -2.39
CA GLU A 106 -21.38 5.99 -1.02
C GLU A 106 -20.44 6.86 -0.18
N TYR A 107 -19.14 6.60 -0.24
CA TYR A 107 -18.14 7.32 0.57
C TYR A 107 -17.52 8.52 -0.16
N GLY A 108 -17.98 8.84 -1.37
CA GLY A 108 -17.51 10.01 -2.13
C GLY A 108 -16.03 9.97 -2.52
N VAL A 109 -15.48 8.77 -2.74
CA VAL A 109 -14.06 8.56 -3.09
C VAL A 109 -13.92 7.94 -4.48
N SER A 110 -12.72 8.01 -5.06
CA SER A 110 -12.50 7.36 -6.36
C SER A 110 -12.48 5.82 -6.23
N LYS A 111 -12.90 5.11 -7.29
CA LYS A 111 -12.76 3.64 -7.38
C LYS A 111 -11.31 3.19 -7.19
N ALA A 112 -10.33 4.00 -7.62
CA ALA A 112 -8.92 3.73 -7.42
C ALA A 112 -8.52 3.80 -5.94
N THR A 113 -9.11 4.73 -5.17
CA THR A 113 -8.90 4.86 -3.73
C THR A 113 -9.43 3.63 -2.99
N VAL A 114 -10.65 3.18 -3.29
CA VAL A 114 -11.23 1.96 -2.70
C VAL A 114 -10.34 0.74 -2.99
N ARG A 115 -9.90 0.58 -4.25
CA ARG A 115 -8.97 -0.49 -4.63
C ARG A 115 -7.64 -0.40 -3.88
N SER A 116 -7.11 0.81 -3.70
CA SER A 116 -5.86 1.03 -2.95
C SER A 116 -5.99 0.59 -1.50
N TYR A 117 -7.07 0.98 -0.81
CA TYR A 117 -7.34 0.55 0.57
C TYR A 117 -7.53 -0.96 0.65
N LEU A 118 -8.29 -1.54 -0.27
CA LEU A 118 -8.56 -2.97 -0.32
C LEU A 118 -7.26 -3.76 -0.51
N CYS A 119 -6.46 -3.43 -1.52
CA CYS A 119 -5.22 -4.14 -1.82
C CYS A 119 -4.19 -3.98 -0.69
N LEU A 120 -4.14 -2.81 -0.05
CA LEU A 120 -3.27 -2.59 1.11
C LEU A 120 -3.71 -3.48 2.28
N TYR A 121 -5.00 -3.54 2.59
CA TYR A 121 -5.51 -4.42 3.64
C TYR A 121 -5.22 -5.89 3.32
N LEU A 122 -5.55 -6.35 2.11
CA LEU A 122 -5.36 -7.76 1.72
C LEU A 122 -3.89 -8.20 1.71
N ALA A 123 -2.94 -7.30 1.42
CA ALA A 123 -1.52 -7.64 1.44
C ALA A 123 -0.98 -7.88 2.85
N TYR A 124 -1.48 -7.17 3.87
CA TYR A 124 -0.97 -7.24 5.25
C TYR A 124 -1.88 -8.04 6.19
N MET A 125 -3.18 -8.12 5.88
CA MET A 125 -4.25 -8.66 6.72
C MET A 125 -4.34 -8.01 8.11
N ASP A 126 -3.97 -6.73 8.18
CA ASP A 126 -4.01 -5.90 9.37
C ASP A 126 -4.77 -4.61 9.05
N VAL A 127 -5.58 -4.12 9.97
CA VAL A 127 -6.34 -2.87 9.82
C VAL A 127 -5.44 -1.66 10.09
N THR A 128 -4.40 -1.80 10.92
CA THR A 128 -3.50 -0.69 11.31
C THR A 128 -2.77 -0.05 10.13
N VAL A 129 -2.49 -0.83 9.07
CA VAL A 129 -1.86 -0.32 7.84
C VAL A 129 -2.73 0.68 7.09
N LEU A 130 -4.03 0.72 7.36
CA LEU A 130 -4.97 1.70 6.80
C LEU A 130 -4.90 3.04 7.51
N ALA A 131 -4.28 3.13 8.69
CA ALA A 131 -4.07 4.40 9.36
C ALA A 131 -3.35 5.39 8.42
N SER A 132 -3.69 6.67 8.50
CA SER A 132 -2.89 7.69 7.83
C SER A 132 -1.47 7.59 8.37
N ARG A 133 -0.51 7.27 7.48
CA ARG A 133 0.89 7.57 7.77
C ARG A 133 0.93 9.05 8.07
N ARG A 134 1.45 9.42 9.24
CA ARG A 134 1.91 10.80 9.44
C ARG A 134 2.81 11.06 8.23
N ARG A 135 2.46 12.08 7.44
CA ARG A 135 3.52 12.75 6.69
C ARG A 135 4.50 13.10 7.78
N GLU A 136 5.74 12.62 7.70
CA GLU A 136 6.79 13.17 8.58
C GLU A 136 6.67 14.67 8.40
N ASP A 137 6.10 15.34 9.41
CA ASP A 137 5.81 16.74 9.33
C ASP A 137 7.14 17.38 9.07
N LYS A 138 7.27 17.97 7.87
CA LYS A 138 8.39 18.78 7.40
C LYS A 138 9.66 18.46 8.20
N ARG A 139 10.33 17.33 7.91
CA ARG A 139 11.72 17.19 8.37
C ARG A 139 12.39 18.51 8.03
N ASP A 140 12.85 19.21 9.07
CA ASP A 140 13.49 20.50 8.86
C ASP A 140 14.66 20.26 7.91
N LEU A 141 14.67 21.02 6.82
CA LEU A 141 15.76 20.95 5.84
C LEU A 141 17.07 21.12 6.62
N THR A 142 18.02 20.23 6.38
CA THR A 142 19.37 20.37 6.95
C THR A 142 19.95 21.70 6.49
N GLN A 143 20.98 22.19 7.20
CA GLN A 143 21.63 23.43 6.79
C GLN A 143 22.13 23.35 5.34
N ASP A 144 22.64 22.20 4.92
CA ASP A 144 23.09 21.98 3.55
C ASP A 144 21.94 21.97 2.54
N GLU A 145 20.81 21.34 2.86
CA GLU A 145 19.62 21.37 2.01
C GLU A 145 19.06 22.80 1.89
N LYS A 146 19.10 23.59 2.96
CA LYS A 146 18.75 25.02 2.95
C LYS A 146 19.73 25.82 2.08
N ASN A 147 21.03 25.56 2.21
CA ASN A 147 22.07 26.21 1.43
C ASN A 147 21.92 25.88 -0.08
N MET A 148 21.68 24.61 -0.42
CA MET A 148 21.42 24.16 -1.79
C MET A 148 20.16 24.81 -2.35
N ARG A 149 19.05 24.82 -1.58
CA ARG A 149 17.81 25.47 -1.99
C ARG A 149 18.00 26.96 -2.22
N TRP A 150 18.77 27.65 -1.37
CA TRP A 150 19.10 29.06 -1.55
C TRP A 150 19.94 29.29 -2.81
N ALA A 151 20.99 28.49 -3.04
CA ALA A 151 21.86 28.61 -4.21
C ALA A 151 21.08 28.36 -5.50
N LEU A 152 20.25 27.32 -5.54
CA LEU A 152 19.37 27.03 -6.67
C LEU A 152 18.39 28.18 -6.93
N ASN A 153 17.72 28.66 -5.88
CA ASN A 153 16.80 29.78 -5.99
C ASN A 153 17.48 31.08 -6.38
N LYS A 154 18.77 31.27 -6.09
CA LYS A 154 19.51 32.50 -6.39
C LYS A 154 20.09 32.48 -7.81
N PHE A 155 20.73 31.39 -8.20
CA PHE A 155 21.50 31.31 -9.44
C PHE A 155 20.74 30.65 -10.60
N PHE A 156 19.86 29.69 -10.33
CA PHE A 156 19.25 28.87 -11.37
C PHE A 156 17.77 29.17 -11.61
N TYR A 157 16.99 29.35 -10.53
CA TYR A 157 15.54 29.54 -10.64
C TYR A 157 15.11 31.01 -10.66
N THR A 158 16.05 31.96 -10.65
CA THR A 158 15.72 33.37 -10.93
C THR A 158 15.78 33.67 -12.41
N THR A 159 14.94 34.60 -12.85
CA THR A 159 15.03 35.21 -14.19
C THR A 159 16.26 36.12 -14.35
N LYS A 160 16.99 36.40 -13.25
CA LYS A 160 18.07 37.39 -13.22
C LYS A 160 19.43 36.87 -13.72
N LYS A 161 19.50 35.68 -14.31
CA LYS A 161 20.72 35.05 -14.88
C LYS A 161 21.98 35.24 -14.01
N GLN A 162 21.82 35.11 -12.70
CA GLN A 162 22.95 35.22 -11.77
C GLN A 162 23.84 34.00 -11.98
N SER A 163 25.09 34.21 -12.39
CA SER A 163 26.03 33.11 -12.66
C SER A 163 27.04 32.97 -11.51
N LEU A 164 27.46 31.75 -11.23
CA LEU A 164 28.55 31.46 -10.29
C LEU A 164 29.95 31.81 -10.85
N ARG A 165 30.02 32.29 -12.11
CA ARG A 165 31.27 32.76 -12.71
C ARG A 165 31.57 34.16 -12.20
N THR A 166 32.27 34.22 -11.07
CA THR A 166 33.03 35.39 -10.65
C THR A 166 34.50 35.00 -10.68
N VAL A 167 35.24 35.61 -11.61
CA VAL A 167 36.70 35.67 -11.60
C VAL A 167 37.11 36.65 -10.51
#